data_AF-E3N6V5-F1
#
_entry.id   AF-E3N6V5-F1
#
_cell.length_a   1.000
_cell.length_b   1.000
_cell.length_c   1.000
_cell.angle_alpha   90.00
_cell.angle_beta   90.00
_cell.angle_gamma   90.00
#
_symmetry.space_group_name_H-M   'P 1'
#
loop_
_entity.id
_entity.type
_entity.pdbx_description
1 polymer ?
#
loop_
_entity_poly.entity_id
_entity_poly.type
_entity_poly.pdbx_seq_one_letter_code
_entity_poly.pdbx_strand_id
1 'polypeptide(L)'
;MSYSSYFEALEECDLKSLEHRRLCIDLIFTYKLMVTKEIIIDDPIFEFLEHSRLRRHRYYLKSLTTNSNKLSSQILSNRVLRCWNSLLELVFPVKPSTAVFKSRICKYDLNHFLSLNPTNY
;
A
#
# COMPACT_ATOMS: atom_id res chain seq x y z
N MET A 1 24.11 19.49 -21.30
CA MET A 1 23.41 18.30 -20.79
C MET A 1 21.99 18.35 -21.33
N SER A 2 21.54 17.31 -22.01
CA SER A 2 20.12 17.17 -22.37
C SER A 2 19.29 17.03 -21.11
N TYR A 3 18.12 17.64 -21.05
CA TYR A 3 17.17 17.36 -19.98
C TYR A 3 16.66 15.92 -20.14
N SER A 4 16.73 15.13 -19.06
CA SER A 4 16.01 13.85 -18.94
C SER A 4 14.79 14.09 -18.07
N SER A 5 13.63 13.61 -18.50
CA SER A 5 12.42 13.64 -17.68
C SER A 5 12.57 12.74 -16.45
N TYR A 6 11.71 12.96 -15.45
CA TYR A 6 11.71 12.16 -14.22
C TYR A 6 11.57 10.66 -14.49
N PHE A 7 10.68 10.27 -15.40
CA PHE A 7 10.43 8.87 -15.71
C PHE A 7 11.54 8.24 -16.55
N GLU A 8 12.12 8.97 -17.50
CA GLU A 8 13.30 8.51 -18.25
C GLU A 8 14.47 8.27 -17.29
N ALA A 9 14.73 9.18 -16.35
CA ALA A 9 15.80 9.02 -15.37
C ALA A 9 15.57 7.83 -14.43
N LEU A 10 14.31 7.55 -14.07
CA LEU A 10 13.97 6.35 -13.29
C LEU A 10 14.22 5.07 -14.09
N GLU A 11 13.85 5.05 -15.37
CA GLU A 11 14.05 3.91 -16.26
C GLU A 11 15.54 3.63 -16.50
N GLU A 12 16.33 4.67 -16.81
CA GLU A 12 17.78 4.57 -16.99
C GLU A 12 18.49 4.00 -15.75
N CYS A 13 18.00 4.35 -14.55
CA CYS A 13 18.58 3.91 -13.29
C CYS A 13 17.98 2.59 -12.74
N ASP A 14 17.03 1.96 -13.44
CA ASP A 14 16.23 0.82 -12.95
C ASP A 14 15.60 1.08 -11.56
N LEU A 15 15.03 2.27 -11.37
CA LEU A 15 14.43 2.72 -10.12
C LEU A 15 12.91 2.76 -10.18
N LYS A 16 12.28 2.40 -9.06
CA LYS A 16 10.85 2.61 -8.85
C LYS A 16 10.55 4.06 -8.48
N SER A 17 9.41 4.56 -8.96
CA SER A 17 8.92 5.91 -8.62
C SER A 17 8.81 6.11 -7.10
N LEU A 18 8.87 7.37 -6.67
CA LEU A 18 8.70 7.71 -5.25
C LEU A 18 7.33 7.27 -4.73
N GLU A 19 6.28 7.43 -5.55
CA GLU A 19 4.92 7.00 -5.23
C GLU A 19 4.85 5.48 -5.01
N HIS A 20 5.46 4.69 -5.91
CA HIS A 20 5.51 3.23 -5.75
C HIS A 20 6.23 2.82 -4.47
N ARG A 21 7.39 3.43 -4.19
CA ARG A 21 8.15 3.14 -2.97
C ARG A 21 7.38 3.51 -1.71
N ARG A 22 6.70 4.66 -1.71
CA ARG A 22 5.84 5.10 -0.60
C ARG A 22 4.68 4.13 -0.36
N LEU A 23 3.99 3.71 -1.42
CA LEU A 23 2.90 2.73 -1.31
C LEU A 23 3.38 1.40 -0.72
N CYS A 24 4.53 0.89 -1.16
CA CYS A 24 5.13 -0.32 -0.59
C CYS A 24 5.39 -0.18 0.92
N ILE A 25 5.99 0.95 1.33
CA ILE A 25 6.29 1.24 2.74
C ILE A 25 4.99 1.31 3.54
N ASP A 26 3.99 2.02 3.01
CA ASP A 26 2.70 2.17 3.67
C ASP A 26 1.99 0.82 3.86
N LEU A 27 2.01 -0.06 2.85
CA LEU A 27 1.47 -1.43 2.94
C LEU A 27 2.18 -2.26 4.01
N ILE A 28 3.52 -2.22 4.04
CA ILE A 28 4.34 -2.93 5.03
C ILE A 28 4.04 -2.41 6.43
N PHE A 29 3.93 -1.08 6.59
CA PHE A 29 3.56 -0.46 7.85
C PHE A 29 2.18 -0.90 8.32
N THR A 30 1.18 -0.89 7.43
CA THR A 30 -0.17 -1.39 7.75
C THR A 30 -0.15 -2.86 8.15
N TYR A 31 0.69 -3.70 7.53
CA TYR A 31 0.84 -5.10 7.93
C TYR A 31 1.43 -5.24 9.34
N LYS A 32 2.44 -4.44 9.67
CA LYS A 32 3.02 -4.40 11.02
C LYS A 32 2.02 -3.97 12.08
N LEU A 33 1.21 -2.95 11.76
CA LEU A 33 0.19 -2.39 12.64
C LEU A 33 -0.99 -3.36 12.84
N MET A 34 -1.50 -3.93 11.75
CA MET A 34 -2.75 -4.68 11.77
C MET A 34 -2.55 -6.16 12.03
N VAL A 35 -1.49 -6.78 11.48
CA VAL A 35 -1.34 -8.24 11.45
C VAL A 35 -0.30 -8.75 12.43
N THR A 36 0.95 -8.25 12.37
CA THR A 36 2.02 -8.77 13.26
C THR A 36 2.08 -8.08 14.61
N LYS A 37 1.42 -6.93 14.75
CA LYS A 37 1.40 -6.13 16.00
C LYS A 37 2.78 -5.69 16.47
N GLU A 38 3.73 -5.53 15.52
CA GLU A 38 5.05 -4.94 15.78
C GLU A 38 4.96 -3.44 16.08
N ILE A 39 3.90 -2.79 15.62
CA ILE A 39 3.64 -1.37 15.81
C ILE A 39 2.28 -1.25 16.49
N ILE A 40 2.22 -0.45 17.55
CA ILE A 40 1.02 -0.12 18.30
C ILE A 40 0.85 1.39 18.24
N ILE A 41 -0.37 1.83 17.95
CA ILE A 41 -0.76 3.25 17.91
C ILE A 41 -2.00 3.36 18.79
N ASP A 42 -2.07 4.39 19.62
CA ASP A 42 -3.17 4.59 20.56
C ASP A 42 -4.48 4.89 19.84
N ASP A 43 -4.42 5.72 18.80
CA ASP A 43 -5.57 6.06 17.97
C ASP A 43 -5.71 5.09 16.78
N PRO A 44 -6.79 4.30 16.72
CA PRO A 44 -6.98 3.35 15.63
C PRO A 44 -7.36 4.10 14.34
N ILE A 45 -6.57 3.86 13.29
CA ILE A 45 -6.81 4.40 11.95
C ILE A 45 -7.52 3.38 11.02
N PHE A 46 -7.50 2.11 11.40
CA PHE A 46 -8.14 1.02 10.68
C PHE A 46 -8.91 0.12 11.65
N GLU A 47 -9.93 -0.55 11.13
CA GLU A 47 -10.61 -1.66 11.78
C GLU A 47 -10.62 -2.89 10.85
N PHE A 48 -10.52 -4.09 11.44
CA PHE A 48 -10.76 -5.31 10.69
C PHE A 48 -12.25 -5.45 10.40
N LEU A 49 -12.55 -5.92 9.21
CA LEU A 49 -13.90 -6.03 8.74
C LEU A 49 -14.28 -7.50 8.58
N GLU A 50 -14.98 -8.09 9.55
CA GLU A 50 -15.42 -9.49 9.50
C GLU A 50 -16.41 -9.73 8.36
N HIS A 51 -16.06 -10.62 7.43
CA HIS A 51 -16.90 -10.93 6.28
C HIS A 51 -16.86 -12.43 5.99
N SER A 52 -17.94 -13.15 6.33
CA SER A 52 -18.06 -14.59 6.08
C SER A 52 -18.53 -14.96 4.66
N ARG A 53 -18.95 -13.99 3.84
CA ARG A 53 -19.66 -14.26 2.56
C ARG A 53 -19.07 -13.61 1.31
N LEU A 54 -17.99 -12.85 1.41
CA LEU A 54 -17.40 -12.17 0.25
C LEU A 54 -16.06 -12.82 -0.13
N ARG A 55 -15.74 -12.83 -1.43
CA ARG A 55 -14.44 -13.26 -1.98
C ARG A 55 -13.35 -12.23 -1.65
N ARG A 56 -13.06 -12.07 -0.37
CA ARG A 56 -12.07 -11.13 0.18
C ARG A 56 -11.01 -11.92 0.94
N HIS A 57 -9.80 -11.36 0.99
CA HIS A 57 -8.74 -11.92 1.83
C HIS A 57 -9.07 -11.72 3.32
N ARG A 58 -8.51 -12.55 4.20
CA ARG A 58 -8.85 -12.57 5.65
C ARG A 58 -8.49 -11.31 6.43
N TYR A 59 -7.69 -10.42 5.84
CA TYR A 59 -7.21 -9.19 6.47
C TYR A 59 -7.89 -7.93 5.94
N TYR A 60 -9.13 -8.04 5.46
CA TYR A 60 -9.85 -6.90 4.89
C TYR A 60 -10.03 -5.79 5.94
N LEU A 61 -9.79 -4.53 5.54
CA LEU A 61 -9.83 -3.37 6.42
C LEU A 61 -10.92 -2.39 6.04
N LYS A 62 -11.38 -1.64 7.04
CA LYS A 62 -12.11 -0.38 6.87
C LYS A 62 -11.30 0.74 7.51
N SER A 63 -11.30 1.91 6.86
CA SER A 63 -10.71 3.12 7.40
C SER A 63 -11.65 3.74 8.42
N LEU A 64 -11.10 4.19 9.55
CA LEU A 64 -11.83 4.96 10.57
C LEU A 64 -11.74 6.47 10.31
N THR A 65 -10.83 6.91 9.43
CA THR A 65 -10.70 8.31 9.04
C THR A 65 -11.53 8.61 7.79
N THR A 66 -12.07 9.82 7.71
CA THR A 66 -12.77 10.33 6.52
C THR A 66 -11.81 10.79 5.43
N ASN A 67 -12.28 10.78 4.17
CA ASN A 67 -11.56 11.30 3.01
C ASN A 67 -12.38 12.42 2.37
N SER A 68 -12.41 13.59 3.00
CA SER A 68 -13.27 14.73 2.60
C SER A 68 -12.54 15.79 1.78
N ASN A 69 -11.19 15.81 1.81
CA ASN A 69 -10.39 16.81 1.12
C ASN A 69 -9.00 16.28 0.69
N LYS A 70 -8.27 17.08 -0.11
CA LYS A 70 -6.94 16.73 -0.63
C LYS A 70 -5.90 16.43 0.46
N LEU A 71 -5.99 17.07 1.62
CA LEU A 71 -5.09 16.79 2.74
C LEU A 71 -5.41 15.42 3.35
N SER A 72 -6.69 15.12 3.57
CA SER A 72 -7.15 13.86 4.12
C SER A 72 -6.83 12.69 3.20
N SER A 73 -6.79 12.87 1.87
CA SER A 73 -6.38 11.82 0.93
C SER A 73 -4.92 11.41 1.10
N GLN A 74 -4.10 12.30 1.67
CA GLN A 74 -2.71 12.01 2.02
C GLN A 74 -2.57 11.31 3.38
N ILE A 75 -3.63 11.02 4.12
CA ILE A 75 -3.54 10.21 5.35
C ILE A 75 -3.27 8.75 4.97
N LEU A 76 -2.46 8.06 5.79
CA LEU A 76 -2.04 6.67 5.57
C LEU A 76 -3.21 5.75 5.21
N SER A 77 -4.30 5.80 5.96
CA SER A 77 -5.51 5.02 5.73
C SER A 77 -6.07 5.22 4.33
N ASN A 78 -6.21 6.46 3.89
CA ASN A 78 -6.77 6.80 2.58
C ASN A 78 -5.82 6.43 1.43
N ARG A 79 -4.50 6.51 1.63
CA ARG A 79 -3.50 6.08 0.63
C ARG A 79 -3.48 4.56 0.45
N VAL A 80 -3.66 3.80 1.53
CA VAL A 80 -3.44 2.34 1.53
C VAL A 80 -4.71 1.54 1.25
N LEU A 81 -5.86 1.98 1.75
CA LEU A 81 -7.05 1.12 1.89
C LEU A 81 -7.46 0.44 0.58
N ARG A 82 -7.48 1.19 -0.52
CA ARG A 82 -7.86 0.65 -1.84
C ARG A 82 -6.90 -0.44 -2.31
N CYS A 83 -5.58 -0.21 -2.18
CA CYS A 83 -4.57 -1.17 -2.58
C CYS A 83 -4.62 -2.41 -1.69
N TRP A 84 -4.60 -2.22 -0.38
CA TRP A 84 -4.64 -3.30 0.61
C TRP A 84 -5.82 -4.26 0.39
N ASN A 85 -7.03 -3.71 0.27
CA ASN A 85 -8.26 -4.51 0.11
C ASN A 85 -8.38 -5.21 -1.25
N SER A 86 -7.54 -4.81 -2.22
CA SER A 86 -7.47 -5.43 -3.55
C SER A 86 -6.38 -6.50 -3.64
N LEU A 87 -5.56 -6.68 -2.60
CA LEU A 87 -4.51 -7.69 -2.59
C LEU A 87 -5.10 -9.10 -2.58
N LEU A 88 -4.46 -9.98 -3.34
CA LEU A 88 -4.79 -11.40 -3.33
C LEU A 88 -4.37 -12.05 -2.01
N GLU A 89 -5.12 -13.08 -1.57
CA GLU A 89 -4.81 -13.84 -0.34
C GLU A 89 -3.37 -14.39 -0.35
N LEU A 90 -2.85 -14.78 -1.53
CA LEU A 90 -1.48 -15.28 -1.70
C LEU A 90 -0.39 -14.28 -1.30
N VAL A 91 -0.69 -12.98 -1.32
CA VAL A 91 0.25 -11.94 -0.89
C VAL A 91 0.49 -12.04 0.61
N PHE A 92 -0.53 -12.45 1.37
CA PHE A 92 -0.45 -12.58 2.80
C PHE A 92 0.23 -13.90 3.22
N PRO A 93 1.26 -13.86 4.08
CA PRO A 93 1.87 -15.06 4.64
C PRO A 93 0.86 -15.97 5.35
N VAL A 94 1.06 -17.28 5.28
CA VAL A 94 0.23 -18.26 6.02
C VAL A 94 0.34 -18.00 7.53
N LYS A 95 1.58 -17.86 8.02
CA LYS A 95 1.92 -17.41 9.38
C LYS A 95 2.37 -15.95 9.33
N PRO A 96 1.91 -15.08 10.24
CA PRO A 96 2.31 -13.66 10.25
C PRO A 96 3.83 -13.47 10.18
N SER A 97 4.30 -12.76 9.15
CA SER A 97 5.72 -12.47 8.96
C SER A 97 5.91 -11.26 8.07
N THR A 98 6.40 -10.17 8.65
CA THR A 98 6.67 -8.93 7.92
C THR A 98 7.69 -9.14 6.81
N ALA A 99 8.74 -9.94 7.03
CA ALA A 99 9.77 -10.19 6.03
C ALA A 99 9.20 -10.87 4.78
N VAL A 100 8.34 -11.88 4.97
CA VAL A 100 7.70 -12.60 3.87
C VAL A 100 6.69 -11.69 3.15
N PHE A 101 5.87 -10.94 3.90
CA PHE A 101 4.93 -9.99 3.31
C PHE A 101 5.65 -8.91 2.49
N LYS A 102 6.72 -8.31 3.02
CA LYS A 102 7.58 -7.34 2.31
C LYS A 102 8.11 -7.93 1.01
N SER A 103 8.67 -9.15 1.05
CA SER A 103 9.21 -9.80 -0.15
C SER A 103 8.14 -10.01 -1.23
N ARG A 104 6.92 -10.37 -0.84
CA ARG A 104 5.79 -10.56 -1.77
C ARG A 104 5.28 -9.24 -2.33
N ILE A 105 5.11 -8.21 -1.51
CA ILE A 105 4.69 -6.87 -1.95
C ILE A 105 5.68 -6.26 -2.93
N CYS A 106 6.99 -6.38 -2.68
CA CYS A 106 8.00 -5.85 -3.60
C CYS A 106 7.99 -6.52 -4.99
N LYS A 107 7.39 -7.71 -5.12
CA LYS A 107 7.23 -8.43 -6.39
C LYS A 107 5.82 -8.29 -6.99
N TYR A 108 4.89 -7.71 -6.24
CA TYR A 108 3.50 -7.57 -6.67
C TYR A 108 3.35 -6.36 -7.61
N ASP A 109 2.54 -6.49 -8.64
CA ASP A 109 2.27 -5.37 -9.55
C ASP A 109 1.33 -4.36 -8.86
N LEU A 110 1.88 -3.20 -8.52
CA LEU A 110 1.18 -2.10 -7.86
C LEU A 110 0.84 -0.95 -8.80
N ASN A 111 1.18 -1.05 -10.10
CA ASN A 111 1.10 0.08 -11.03
C ASN A 111 -0.33 0.63 -11.16
N HIS A 112 -1.36 -0.22 -11.05
CA HIS A 112 -2.77 0.16 -11.10
C HIS A 112 -3.24 1.04 -9.91
N PHE A 113 -2.42 1.17 -8.86
CA PHE A 113 -2.70 2.01 -7.71
C PHE A 113 -1.92 3.32 -7.71
N LEU A 114 -1.02 3.52 -8.67
CA LEU A 114 -0.23 4.74 -8.82
C LEU A 114 -1.03 5.79 -9.60
N SER A 115 -0.90 7.05 -9.20
CA SER A 115 -1.53 8.19 -9.87
C SER A 115 -0.62 8.82 -10.92
N LEU A 116 0.70 8.80 -10.70
CA LEU A 116 1.68 9.40 -11.59
C LEU A 116 2.12 8.40 -12.67
N ASN A 117 2.17 8.87 -13.90
CA ASN A 117 2.67 8.16 -15.06
C ASN A 117 3.36 9.16 -16.02
N PRO A 118 4.08 8.67 -17.05
CA PRO A 118 4.82 9.55 -17.96
C PRO A 118 3.97 10.58 -18.71
N THR A 119 2.65 10.39 -18.79
CA THR A 119 1.74 11.27 -19.53
C THR A 119 1.08 12.36 -18.67
N ASN A 120 1.22 12.30 -17.34
CA ASN A 120 0.52 13.20 -16.41
C ASN A 120 1.41 13.81 -15.31
N TYR A 121 2.73 13.78 -15.51
CA TYR A 121 3.73 14.36 -14.61
C TYR A 121 4.32 15.66 -15.17
#